data_AF-A0A0F9P3F8-F1
#
_entry.id   AF-A0A0F9P3F8-F1
#
_cell.length_a   1.000
_cell.length_b   1.000
_cell.length_c   1.000
_cell.angle_alpha   90.00
_cell.angle_beta   90.00
_cell.angle_gamma   90.00
#
_symmetry.space_group_name_H-M   'P 1'
#
loop_
_entity.id
_entity.type
_entity.pdbx_description
1 polymer ?
#
loop_
_entity_poly.entity_id
_entity_poly.type
_entity_poly.pdbx_seq_one_letter_code
_entity_poly.pdbx_strand_id
1 'polypeptide(L)'
;MVPRGERSSNAPDLLDNLQAWVEHNYDTRLLDSTLSFPLLQGLYEYGDPLAKKKFKEEIAKRFLSDNPVVSTYLAKEGFLDVFTNEEFWQIISMDLIH
;
A
#
# COMPACT_ATOMS: atom_id res chain seq x y z
N MET A 1 -19.89 -29.89 -16.53
CA MET A 1 -20.25 -29.12 -15.32
C MET A 1 -19.46 -29.72 -14.18
N VAL A 2 -18.33 -29.09 -13.81
CA VAL A 2 -17.43 -29.64 -12.78
C VAL A 2 -18.06 -29.35 -11.42
N PRO A 3 -18.28 -30.35 -10.55
CA PRO A 3 -18.74 -30.09 -9.20
C PRO A 3 -17.59 -29.40 -8.47
N ARG A 4 -17.71 -28.08 -8.26
CA ARG A 4 -16.80 -27.39 -7.37
C ARG A 4 -17.05 -27.98 -5.99
N GLY A 5 -16.06 -28.74 -5.52
CA GLY A 5 -16.04 -29.35 -4.21
C GLY A 5 -16.48 -28.37 -3.14
N GLU A 6 -17.28 -28.88 -2.22
CA GLU A 6 -17.76 -28.23 -1.03
C GLU A 6 -16.68 -27.32 -0.44
N ARG A 7 -16.88 -26.00 -0.52
CA ARG A 7 -16.09 -24.99 0.17
C ARG A 7 -16.46 -25.05 1.66
N SER A 8 -15.99 -26.08 2.34
CA SER A 8 -16.01 -26.15 3.79
C SER A 8 -14.82 -25.37 4.34
N SER A 9 -15.01 -24.09 4.62
CA SER A 9 -14.32 -23.34 5.68
C SER A 9 -14.86 -21.91 5.67
N ASN A 10 -15.33 -21.42 6.82
CA ASN A 10 -15.78 -20.04 7.00
C ASN A 10 -14.60 -19.02 7.03
N ALA A 11 -13.49 -19.33 6.34
CA ALA A 11 -12.33 -18.45 6.22
C ALA A 11 -12.31 -17.88 4.79
N PRO A 12 -12.23 -16.55 4.61
CA PRO A 12 -12.07 -15.96 3.27
C PRO A 12 -10.80 -16.52 2.65
N ASP A 13 -10.90 -17.05 1.43
CA ASP A 13 -9.73 -17.58 0.73
C ASP A 13 -8.85 -16.41 0.23
N LEU A 14 -7.58 -16.69 -0.07
CA LEU A 14 -6.63 -15.67 -0.54
C LEU A 14 -7.14 -14.93 -1.81
N LEU A 15 -7.96 -15.60 -2.62
CA LEU A 15 -8.52 -15.01 -3.84
C LEU A 15 -9.59 -13.97 -3.49
N ASP A 16 -10.44 -14.25 -2.51
CA ASP A 16 -11.44 -13.29 -2.00
C ASP A 16 -10.75 -12.04 -1.40
N ASN A 17 -9.64 -12.22 -0.67
CA ASN A 17 -8.88 -11.09 -0.11
C ASN A 17 -8.18 -10.26 -1.20
N LEU A 18 -7.63 -10.89 -2.24
CA LEU A 18 -7.04 -10.19 -3.38
C LEU A 18 -8.11 -9.43 -4.19
N GLN A 19 -9.28 -10.04 -4.40
CA GLN A 19 -10.40 -9.37 -5.06
C GLN A 19 -10.84 -8.14 -4.25
N ALA A 20 -11.07 -8.30 -2.94
CA ALA A 20 -11.42 -7.19 -2.06
C ALA A 20 -10.34 -6.09 -2.09
N TRP A 21 -9.06 -6.46 -2.09
CA TRP A 21 -7.96 -5.50 -2.19
C TRP A 21 -8.02 -4.65 -3.46
N VAL A 22 -8.30 -5.26 -4.62
CA VAL A 22 -8.47 -4.52 -5.88
C VAL A 22 -9.74 -3.65 -5.85
N GLU A 23 -10.87 -4.19 -5.41
CA GLU A 23 -12.15 -3.49 -5.33
C GLU A 23 -12.11 -2.26 -4.39
N HIS A 24 -11.26 -2.32 -3.37
CA HIS A 24 -11.04 -1.22 -2.43
C HIS A 24 -9.83 -0.35 -2.77
N ASN A 25 -9.46 -0.29 -4.06
CA ASN A 25 -8.39 0.59 -4.56
C ASN A 25 -7.05 0.38 -3.85
N TYR A 26 -6.66 -0.89 -3.68
CA TYR A 26 -5.40 -1.32 -3.11
C TYR A 26 -5.20 -0.95 -1.63
N ASP A 27 -6.27 -0.92 -0.83
CA ASP A 27 -6.19 -0.68 0.62
C ASP A 27 -5.29 -1.73 1.29
N THR A 28 -4.11 -1.32 1.72
CA THR A 28 -3.06 -2.19 2.27
C THR A 28 -3.45 -2.92 3.56
N ARG A 29 -4.59 -2.57 4.16
CA ARG A 29 -5.17 -3.20 5.36
C ARG A 29 -5.99 -4.47 5.06
N LEU A 30 -6.33 -4.70 3.78
CA LEU A 30 -7.16 -5.85 3.35
C LEU A 30 -6.34 -7.10 3.01
N LEU A 31 -5.03 -6.94 2.90
CA LEU A 31 -4.07 -8.04 2.74
C LEU A 31 -3.09 -8.02 3.90
N ASP A 32 -2.49 -9.18 4.17
CA ASP A 32 -1.36 -9.26 5.08
C ASP A 32 -0.25 -8.28 4.64
N SER A 33 0.35 -7.56 5.58
CA SER A 33 1.30 -6.49 5.30
C SER A 33 2.58 -6.99 4.61
N THR A 34 2.91 -8.28 4.77
CA THR A 34 4.03 -8.91 4.06
C THR A 34 3.78 -9.06 2.56
N LEU A 35 2.51 -9.02 2.13
CA LEU A 35 2.09 -9.10 0.72
C LEU A 35 1.59 -7.77 0.18
N SER A 36 0.85 -7.00 0.97
CA SER A 36 0.13 -5.81 0.50
C SER A 36 1.07 -4.72 -0.02
N PHE A 37 2.18 -4.49 0.68
CA PHE A 37 3.15 -3.46 0.31
C PHE A 37 3.99 -3.85 -0.92
N PRO A 38 4.62 -5.05 -0.98
CA PRO A 38 5.33 -5.48 -2.19
C PRO A 38 4.44 -5.56 -3.43
N LEU A 39 3.19 -5.98 -3.29
CA LEU A 39 2.26 -6.05 -4.41
C LEU A 39 1.91 -4.65 -4.95
N LEU A 40 1.63 -3.70 -4.06
CA LEU A 40 1.37 -2.31 -4.44
C LEU A 40 2.61 -1.67 -5.09
N GLN A 41 3.81 -1.95 -4.57
CA GLN A 41 5.07 -1.52 -5.16
C GLN A 41 5.25 -2.08 -6.57
N GLY A 42 5.01 -3.38 -6.79
CA GLY A 42 5.11 -3.98 -8.12
C GLY A 42 4.17 -3.34 -9.15
N LEU A 43 2.94 -2.99 -8.75
CA LEU A 43 2.00 -2.27 -9.62
C LEU A 43 2.44 -0.82 -9.89
N TYR A 44 3.01 -0.14 -8.89
CA TYR A 44 3.61 1.18 -9.05
C TYR A 44 4.73 1.14 -10.12
N GLU A 45 5.64 0.17 -10.01
CA GLU A 45 6.76 -0.03 -10.93
C GLU A 45 6.29 -0.38 -12.34
N TYR A 46 5.24 -1.21 -12.46
CA TYR A 46 4.60 -1.53 -13.74
C TYR A 46 3.91 -0.32 -14.40
N GLY A 47 3.58 0.70 -13.60
CA GLY A 47 3.05 1.96 -14.08
C GLY A 47 1.54 2.11 -13.97
N ASP A 48 0.86 1.28 -13.17
CA ASP A 48 -0.58 1.39 -12.94
C ASP A 48 -0.92 2.78 -12.35
N PRO A 49 -1.80 3.58 -12.99
CA PRO A 49 -2.08 4.95 -12.54
C PRO A 49 -2.66 5.05 -11.13
N LEU A 50 -3.48 4.08 -10.73
CA LEU A 50 -4.08 4.05 -9.39
C LEU A 50 -3.03 3.66 -8.35
N ALA A 51 -2.21 2.66 -8.64
CA ALA A 51 -1.10 2.23 -7.79
C ALA A 51 -0.07 3.35 -7.61
N LYS A 52 0.24 4.12 -8.67
CA LYS A 52 1.11 5.30 -8.58
C LYS A 52 0.67 6.27 -7.50
N LYS A 53 -0.63 6.57 -7.45
CA LYS A 53 -1.22 7.43 -6.45
C LYS A 53 -1.23 6.76 -5.07
N LYS A 54 -1.71 5.52 -4.98
CA LYS A 54 -1.89 4.80 -3.71
C LYS A 54 -0.58 4.46 -3.01
N PHE A 55 0.46 4.13 -3.77
CA PHE A 55 1.79 3.86 -3.22
C PHE A 55 2.39 5.10 -2.57
N LYS A 56 2.31 6.26 -3.23
CA LYS A 56 2.72 7.55 -2.67
C LYS A 56 1.93 7.89 -1.39
N GLU A 57 0.60 7.74 -1.41
CA GLU A 57 -0.23 7.96 -0.21
C GLU A 57 0.20 7.07 0.97
N GLU A 58 0.48 5.79 0.71
CA GLU A 58 0.88 4.84 1.74
C GLU A 58 2.28 5.15 2.30
N ILE A 59 3.25 5.53 1.45
CA ILE A 59 4.58 5.95 1.90
C ILE A 59 4.47 7.21 2.75
N ALA A 60 3.72 8.21 2.30
CA ALA A 60 3.52 9.45 3.05
C ALA A 60 2.92 9.17 4.43
N LYS A 61 1.85 8.38 4.48
CA LYS A 61 1.18 7.97 5.73
C LYS A 61 2.13 7.24 6.69
N ARG A 62 2.97 6.33 6.18
CA ARG A 62 3.93 5.59 7.01
C ARG A 62 5.09 6.46 7.46
N PHE A 63 5.54 7.39 6.61
CA PHE A 63 6.62 8.32 6.92
C PHE A 63 6.23 9.32 8.02
N LEU A 64 4.99 9.83 7.95
CA LEU A 64 4.40 10.72 8.95
C LEU A 64 3.87 9.99 10.20
N SER A 65 4.00 8.66 10.27
CA SER A 65 3.61 7.94 11.49
C SER A 65 4.61 8.20 12.62
N ASP A 66 4.14 8.12 13.88
CA ASP A 66 4.98 8.26 15.09
C ASP A 66 6.00 7.12 15.31
N ASN A 67 6.43 6.45 14.24
CA ASN A 67 7.39 5.37 14.28
C ASN A 67 8.69 5.75 13.55
N PRO A 68 9.69 6.30 14.27
CA PRO A 68 10.97 6.70 13.70
C PRO A 68 11.72 5.58 12.99
N VAL A 69 11.50 4.32 13.37
CA VAL A 69 12.12 3.15 12.73
C VAL A 69 11.60 3.01 11.31
N VAL A 70 10.28 3.14 11.12
CA VAL A 70 9.63 3.07 9.80
C VAL A 70 10.05 4.25 8.94
N SER A 71 10.03 5.48 9.46
CA SER A 71 10.43 6.67 8.70
C SER A 71 11.90 6.62 8.27
N THR A 72 12.79 6.15 9.17
CA THR A 72 14.21 5.96 8.86
C THR A 72 14.41 4.89 7.79
N TYR A 73 13.67 3.78 7.87
CA TYR A 73 13.71 2.72 6.85
C TYR A 73 13.29 3.25 5.48
N LEU A 74 12.16 3.96 5.40
CA LEU A 74 11.65 4.52 4.15
C LEU A 74 12.65 5.50 3.50
N ALA A 75 13.31 6.33 4.30
CA ALA A 75 14.32 7.26 3.82
C ALA A 75 15.58 6.53 3.32
N LYS A 76 16.06 5.51 4.04
CA LYS A 76 17.29 4.77 3.68
C LYS A 76 17.14 3.93 2.42
N GLU A 77 15.97 3.32 2.24
CA GLU A 77 15.70 2.45 1.08
C GLU A 77 15.27 3.25 -0.17
N GLY A 78 15.27 4.59 -0.12
CA GLY A 78 14.94 5.43 -1.27
C GLY A 78 13.44 5.50 -1.60
N PHE A 79 12.56 5.06 -0.71
CA PHE A 79 11.11 5.14 -0.95
C PHE A 79 10.60 6.59 -1.02
N LEU A 80 11.35 7.56 -0.52
CA LEU A 80 11.00 8.98 -0.63
C LEU A 80 11.30 9.57 -2.02
N ASP A 81 12.11 8.89 -2.83
CA ASP A 81 12.50 9.37 -4.17
C ASP A 81 11.33 9.31 -5.18
N VAL A 82 10.22 8.67 -4.79
CA VAL A 82 8.99 8.65 -5.59
C VAL A 82 8.28 10.01 -5.64
N PHE A 83 8.59 10.91 -4.71
CA PHE A 83 7.98 12.24 -4.61
C PHE A 83 8.82 13.29 -5.33
N THR A 84 8.16 14.27 -5.96
CA THR A 84 8.85 15.51 -6.31
C THR A 84 9.12 16.34 -5.05
N ASN A 85 10.02 17.33 -5.15
CA ASN A 85 10.27 18.25 -4.04
C ASN A 85 8.98 18.92 -3.58
N GLU A 86 8.12 19.36 -4.50
CA GLU A 86 6.84 20.00 -4.21
C GLU A 86 5.88 19.06 -3.47
N GLU A 87 5.75 17.80 -3.93
CA GLU A 87 4.92 16.80 -3.26
C GLU A 87 5.44 16.49 -1.85
N PHE A 88 6.77 16.35 -1.70
CA PHE A 88 7.39 16.10 -0.41
C PHE A 88 7.16 17.26 0.57
N TRP A 89 7.35 18.50 0.12
CA TRP A 89 7.06 19.68 0.94
C TRP A 89 5.60 19.76 1.37
N GLN A 90 4.65 19.40 0.49
CA GLN A 90 3.24 19.34 0.85
C GLN A 90 3.01 18.34 1.98
N ILE A 91 3.57 17.13 1.89
CA ILE A 91 3.43 16.08 2.92
C ILE A 91 3.95 16.57 4.28
N ILE A 92 5.16 17.11 4.34
CA ILE A 92 5.76 17.59 5.60
C ILE A 92 5.02 18.82 6.15
N SER A 93 4.57 19.72 5.28
CA SER A 93 3.86 20.93 5.71
C SER A 93 2.50 20.64 6.34
N MET A 94 1.83 19.54 5.93
CA MET A 94 0.55 19.12 6.50
C MET A 94 0.69 18.59 7.94
N ASP A 95 1.85 18.00 8.26
CA ASP A 95 2.14 17.45 9.59
C ASP A 95 2.42 18.55 10.63
N LEU A 96 3.07 19.64 10.20
CA LEU A 96 3.44 20.76 11.08
C LEU A 96 2.27 21.68 11.49
N ILE A 97 1.06 21.43 11.00
CA ILE A 97 -0.15 22.25 11.26
C ILE A 97 -1.08 21.60 12.31
N HIS A 98 -0.75 20.41 12.82
CA HIS A 98 -1.46 19.73 13.90
C HIS A 98 -0.65 19.69 15.20
#